data_AF-A0A117UWG5-F1
#
_entry.id   AF-A0A117UWG5-F1
#
_cell.length_a   1.000
_cell.length_b   1.000
_cell.length_c   1.000
_cell.angle_alpha   90.00
_cell.angle_beta   90.00
_cell.angle_gamma   90.00
#
_symmetry.space_group_name_H-M   'P 1'
#
loop_
_entity.id
_entity.type
_entity.pdbx_description
1 polymer ?
#
loop_
_entity_poly.entity_id
_entity_poly.type
_entity_poly.pdbx_seq_one_letter_code
_entity_poly.pdbx_strand_id
1 'polypeptide(L)'
;MSFLAKLNLKTVQRVVQRDPVIARRDKLLAGIAEQRLVLDATARGESYITKIKRWREDGNGDKALVEVPKRVRPWFFQQDNGWYVQCRYGARILAISGRNNAVFVNKLDEVAAVLEAFRAATDGGELDRAVLLAMKAKTGAG
;
A
#
# COMPACT_ATOMS: atom_id res chain seq x y z
N MET A 1 33.02 -44.01 11.92
CA MET A 1 33.37 -42.74 11.24
C MET A 1 32.10 -42.02 10.82
N SER A 2 32.01 -40.70 11.03
CA SER A 2 30.80 -39.93 10.72
C SER A 2 30.75 -39.52 9.25
N PHE A 3 29.62 -39.79 8.59
CA PHE A 3 29.36 -39.41 7.19
C PHE A 3 29.37 -37.90 6.96
N LEU A 4 29.06 -37.11 7.99
CA LEU A 4 29.06 -35.65 7.92
C LEU A 4 30.46 -35.05 7.75
N ALA A 5 31.52 -35.77 8.16
CA ALA A 5 32.91 -35.32 8.03
C ALA A 5 33.41 -35.25 6.58
N LYS A 6 32.69 -35.86 5.62
CA LYS A 6 33.01 -35.80 4.19
C LYS A 6 32.31 -34.67 3.43
N LEU A 7 31.47 -33.89 4.11
CA LEU A 7 30.70 -32.82 3.49
C LEU A 7 31.44 -31.47 3.64
N ASN A 8 31.39 -30.65 2.59
CA ASN A 8 31.93 -29.31 2.60
C ASN A 8 30.90 -28.33 3.19
N LEU A 9 30.84 -28.28 4.51
CA LEU A 9 29.90 -27.46 5.27
C LEU A 9 30.37 -26.00 5.26
N LYS A 10 29.56 -25.11 4.67
CA LYS A 10 29.79 -23.66 4.68
C LYS A 10 28.60 -22.95 5.32
N THR A 11 28.87 -22.02 6.23
CA THR A 11 27.86 -21.14 6.79
C THR A 11 27.54 -20.05 5.76
N VAL A 12 26.35 -20.08 5.19
CA VAL A 12 25.87 -19.04 4.28
C VAL A 12 24.95 -18.08 5.05
N GLN A 13 25.33 -16.80 5.13
CA GLN A 13 24.36 -15.75 5.42
C GLN A 13 23.71 -15.36 4.11
N ARG A 14 22.53 -15.91 3.85
CA ARG A 14 21.76 -15.58 2.66
C ARG A 14 21.24 -14.15 2.82
N VAL A 15 21.81 -13.18 2.09
CA VAL A 15 21.25 -11.82 2.00
C VAL A 15 19.98 -11.90 1.14
N VAL A 16 18.86 -12.26 1.77
CA VAL A 16 17.54 -12.38 1.12
C VAL A 16 16.74 -11.08 1.19
N GLN A 17 17.17 -10.14 2.02
CA GLN A 17 16.31 -9.03 2.39
C GLN A 17 16.55 -7.85 1.47
N ARG A 18 15.67 -7.68 0.46
CA ARG A 18 15.38 -6.35 -0.11
C ARG A 18 15.28 -5.39 1.08
N ASP A 19 15.99 -4.27 1.01
CA ASP A 19 15.94 -3.26 2.07
C ASP A 19 14.47 -3.03 2.45
N PRO A 20 14.08 -3.31 3.71
CA PRO A 20 12.69 -3.16 4.15
C PRO A 20 12.14 -1.76 3.90
N VAL A 21 12.99 -0.73 3.80
CA VAL A 21 12.62 0.63 3.41
C VAL A 21 12.19 0.66 1.94
N ILE A 22 13.00 0.12 1.03
CA ILE A 22 12.69 0.06 -0.39
C ILE A 22 11.41 -0.75 -0.65
N ALA A 23 11.24 -1.90 0.00
CA ALA A 23 10.02 -2.70 -0.15
C ALA A 23 8.75 -1.95 0.31
N ARG A 24 8.86 -1.09 1.33
CA ARG A 24 7.75 -0.22 1.78
C ARG A 24 7.49 0.90 0.78
N ARG A 25 8.55 1.50 0.24
CA ARG A 25 8.47 2.55 -0.79
C ARG A 25 7.76 2.02 -2.04
N ASP A 26 8.19 0.88 -2.57
CA ASP A 26 7.58 0.20 -3.71
C ASP A 26 6.08 -0.03 -3.48
N LYS A 27 5.71 -0.47 -2.28
CA LYS A 27 4.31 -0.72 -1.92
C LYS A 27 3.48 0.57 -1.84
N LEU A 28 4.05 1.65 -1.32
CA LEU A 28 3.37 2.95 -1.27
C LEU A 28 3.19 3.51 -2.69
N LEU A 29 4.22 3.44 -3.53
CA LEU A 29 4.17 3.83 -4.95
C LEU A 29 3.10 3.04 -5.72
N ALA A 30 3.03 1.72 -5.52
CA ALA A 30 1.99 0.90 -6.13
C ALA A 30 0.58 1.33 -5.70
N GLY A 31 0.40 1.65 -4.41
CA GLY A 31 -0.86 2.19 -3.90
C GLY A 31 -1.24 3.54 -4.52
N ILE A 32 -0.27 4.46 -4.66
CA ILE A 32 -0.48 5.76 -5.29
C ILE A 32 -0.85 5.60 -6.77
N ALA A 33 -0.16 4.71 -7.49
CA ALA A 33 -0.48 4.40 -8.89
C ALA A 33 -1.91 3.83 -9.03
N GLU A 34 -2.32 2.92 -8.14
CA GLU A 34 -3.69 2.41 -8.12
C GLU A 34 -4.72 3.52 -7.87
N GLN A 35 -4.40 4.51 -7.02
CA GLN A 35 -5.30 5.64 -6.77
C GLN A 35 -5.51 6.56 -7.98
N ARG A 36 -4.56 6.62 -8.92
CA ARG A 36 -4.79 7.34 -10.18
C ARG A 36 -5.87 6.67 -11.03
N LEU A 37 -5.85 5.33 -11.09
CA LEU A 37 -6.90 4.56 -11.76
C LEU A 37 -8.27 4.73 -11.06
N VAL A 38 -8.25 4.84 -9.73
CA VAL A 38 -9.45 5.15 -8.95
C VAL A 38 -9.96 6.56 -9.25
N LEU A 39 -9.08 7.55 -9.40
CA LEU A 39 -9.43 8.91 -9.78
C LEU A 39 -10.07 8.95 -11.16
N ASP A 40 -9.46 8.30 -12.16
CA ASP A 40 -10.01 8.22 -13.52
C ASP A 40 -11.41 7.59 -13.54
N ALA A 41 -11.60 6.49 -12.79
CA ALA A 41 -12.92 5.86 -12.66
C ALA A 41 -13.92 6.80 -11.96
N THR A 42 -13.50 7.47 -10.89
CA THR A 42 -14.37 8.39 -10.15
C THR A 42 -14.78 9.59 -10.99
N ALA A 43 -13.88 10.11 -11.84
CA ALA A 43 -14.17 11.19 -12.78
C ALA A 43 -15.24 10.80 -13.82
N ARG A 44 -15.38 9.49 -14.12
CA ARG A 44 -16.46 8.94 -14.96
C ARG A 44 -17.73 8.57 -14.18
N GLY A 45 -17.76 8.78 -12.87
CA GLY A 45 -18.87 8.35 -12.00
C GLY A 45 -18.86 6.84 -11.69
N GLU A 46 -17.76 6.15 -11.95
CA GLU A 46 -17.61 4.70 -11.77
C GLU A 46 -16.78 4.37 -10.53
N SER A 47 -16.83 3.09 -10.11
CA SER A 47 -15.93 2.55 -9.09
C SER A 47 -14.85 1.70 -9.73
N TYR A 48 -13.58 1.95 -9.38
CA TYR A 48 -12.48 1.10 -9.81
C TYR A 48 -12.50 -0.25 -9.06
N ILE A 49 -12.45 -1.34 -9.84
CA ILE A 49 -12.46 -2.72 -9.36
C ILE A 49 -11.19 -3.42 -9.85
N THR A 50 -10.46 -4.02 -8.91
CA THR A 50 -9.30 -4.89 -9.19
C THR A 50 -9.62 -6.34 -8.85
N LYS A 51 -8.82 -7.29 -9.32
CA LYS A 51 -8.95 -8.71 -8.96
C LYS A 51 -7.97 -9.05 -7.85
N ILE A 52 -8.44 -9.74 -6.80
CA ILE A 52 -7.58 -10.29 -5.77
C ILE A 52 -7.71 -11.80 -5.71
N LYS A 53 -6.63 -12.49 -5.33
CA LYS A 53 -6.67 -13.92 -5.05
C LYS A 53 -7.10 -14.16 -3.61
N ARG A 54 -8.08 -15.03 -3.41
CA ARG A 54 -8.59 -15.39 -2.08
C ARG A 54 -8.76 -16.90 -2.00
N TRP A 55 -8.29 -17.50 -0.91
CA TRP A 55 -8.60 -18.90 -0.63
C TRP A 55 -10.07 -19.01 -0.25
N ARG A 56 -10.79 -19.90 -0.93
CA ARG A 56 -12.17 -20.23 -0.65
C ARG A 56 -12.29 -21.74 -0.58
N GLU A 57 -13.06 -22.22 0.39
CA GLU A 57 -13.44 -23.63 0.47
C GLU A 57 -14.43 -23.93 -0.64
N ASP A 58 -14.14 -24.96 -1.43
CA ASP A 58 -15.07 -25.49 -2.41
C ASP A 58 -16.11 -26.40 -1.75
N GLY A 59 -17.12 -26.82 -2.51
CA GLY A 59 -18.21 -27.66 -2.01
C GLY A 59 -17.76 -29.04 -1.51
N ASN A 60 -16.50 -29.43 -1.73
CA ASN A 60 -15.93 -30.70 -1.30
C ASN A 60 -15.05 -30.56 -0.04
N GLY A 61 -14.93 -29.34 0.52
CA GLY A 61 -14.11 -29.06 1.70
C GLY A 61 -12.64 -28.73 1.38
N ASP A 62 -12.26 -28.69 0.11
CA ASP A 62 -10.91 -28.34 -0.32
C ASP A 62 -10.77 -26.82 -0.48
N LYS A 63 -9.58 -26.27 -0.20
CA LYS A 63 -9.31 -24.84 -0.41
C LYS A 63 -8.78 -24.62 -1.81
N ALA A 64 -9.51 -23.82 -2.60
CA ALA A 64 -9.09 -23.35 -3.90
C ALA A 64 -8.72 -21.86 -3.87
N LEU A 65 -7.69 -21.48 -4.62
CA LEU A 65 -7.30 -20.08 -4.80
C LEU A 65 -8.12 -19.47 -5.95
N VAL A 66 -9.13 -18.67 -5.63
CA VAL A 66 -10.02 -18.05 -6.61
C VAL A 66 -9.73 -16.56 -6.78
N GLU A 67 -9.90 -16.05 -8.00
CA GLU A 67 -9.88 -14.60 -8.25
C GLU A 67 -11.26 -14.00 -7.99
N VAL A 68 -11.31 -12.99 -7.13
CA VAL A 68 -12.55 -12.28 -6.81
C VAL A 68 -12.39 -10.79 -7.08
N PRO A 69 -13.45 -10.11 -7.58
CA PRO A 69 -13.43 -8.67 -7.73
C PRO A 69 -13.37 -7.99 -6.36
N LYS A 70 -12.56 -6.93 -6.27
CA LYS A 70 -12.41 -6.08 -5.10
C LYS A 70 -12.48 -4.63 -5.55
N ARG A 71 -13.46 -3.90 -5.03
CA ARG A 71 -13.50 -2.45 -5.14
C ARG A 71 -12.31 -1.84 -4.39
N VAL A 72 -11.54 -1.00 -5.06
CA VAL A 72 -10.51 -0.19 -4.42
C VAL A 72 -11.17 1.07 -3.89
N ARG A 73 -10.96 1.36 -2.60
CA ARG A 73 -11.54 2.57 -2.00
C ARG A 73 -10.68 3.78 -2.37
N PRO A 74 -11.30 4.90 -2.80
CA PRO A 74 -10.59 6.16 -2.98
C PRO A 74 -9.88 6.59 -1.71
N TRP A 75 -8.70 7.16 -1.88
CA TRP A 75 -7.96 7.88 -0.84
C TRP A 75 -8.42 9.32 -0.69
N PHE A 76 -9.34 9.74 -1.54
CA PHE A 76 -9.91 11.07 -1.57
C PHE A 76 -11.43 11.03 -1.41
N PHE A 77 -12.00 12.08 -0.84
CA PHE A 77 -13.44 12.18 -0.61
C PHE A 77 -13.86 13.65 -0.58
N GLN A 78 -15.11 13.90 -0.99
CA GLN A 78 -15.67 15.24 -0.99
C GLN A 78 -16.19 15.60 0.41
N GLN A 79 -15.81 16.77 0.90
CA GLN A 79 -16.29 17.36 2.15
C GLN A 79 -15.99 18.87 2.14
N ASP A 80 -16.77 19.68 2.86
CA ASP A 80 -16.57 21.13 3.00
C ASP A 80 -16.46 21.88 1.66
N ASN A 81 -17.30 21.49 0.69
CA ASN A 81 -17.29 21.99 -0.69
C ASN A 81 -15.96 21.82 -1.45
N GLY A 82 -15.08 20.94 -0.98
CA GLY A 82 -13.88 20.55 -1.70
C GLY A 82 -13.59 19.06 -1.54
N TRP A 83 -12.33 18.69 -1.74
CA TRP A 83 -11.86 17.32 -1.73
C TRP A 83 -10.67 17.19 -0.79
N TYR A 84 -10.75 16.23 0.11
CA TYR A 84 -9.62 15.83 0.94
C TYR A 84 -8.93 14.63 0.32
N VAL A 85 -7.60 14.62 0.32
CA VAL A 85 -6.77 13.52 -0.20
C VAL A 85 -5.85 13.03 0.93
N GLN A 86 -6.00 11.78 1.33
CA GLN A 86 -5.24 11.16 2.41
C GLN A 86 -4.22 10.18 1.85
N CYS A 87 -2.94 10.37 2.15
CA CYS A 87 -1.94 9.36 1.82
C CYS A 87 -2.11 8.14 2.73
N ARG A 88 -2.21 6.92 2.17
CA ARG A 88 -2.43 5.70 2.96
C ARG A 88 -1.37 4.64 2.69
N TYR A 89 -1.01 3.90 3.73
CA TYR A 89 -0.21 2.69 3.63
C TYR A 89 -1.01 1.49 4.14
N GLY A 90 -1.56 0.72 3.19
CA GLY A 90 -2.57 -0.29 3.50
C GLY A 90 -3.81 0.37 4.13
N ALA A 91 -4.20 -0.06 5.33
CA ALA A 91 -5.36 0.49 6.03
C ALA A 91 -5.06 1.76 6.87
N ARG A 92 -3.79 2.21 6.93
CA ARG A 92 -3.37 3.33 7.78
C ARG A 92 -3.24 4.62 6.99
N ILE A 93 -3.71 5.72 7.55
CA ILE A 93 -3.47 7.06 7.02
C ILE A 93 -2.09 7.52 7.51
N LEU A 94 -1.29 8.10 6.62
CA LEU A 94 0.01 8.65 6.94
C LEU A 94 -0.12 10.12 7.39
N ALA A 95 0.58 10.49 8.45
CA ALA A 95 0.74 11.89 8.84
C ALA A 95 1.79 12.53 7.93
N ILE A 96 1.35 13.23 6.89
CA ILE A 96 2.21 13.80 5.84
C ILE A 96 3.05 14.98 6.31
N SER A 97 2.59 15.72 7.33
CA SER A 97 3.31 16.86 7.93
C SER A 97 3.53 16.71 9.44
N GLY A 98 3.35 15.50 9.97
CA GLY A 98 3.38 15.22 11.42
C GLY A 98 2.17 15.73 12.21
N ARG A 99 1.44 16.72 11.71
CA ARG A 99 0.18 17.23 12.31
C ARG A 99 -1.04 16.93 11.44
N ASN A 100 -0.92 17.06 10.12
CA ASN A 100 -2.04 16.91 9.19
C ASN A 100 -1.95 15.55 8.47
N ASN A 101 -3.11 14.98 8.17
CA ASN A 101 -3.25 13.65 7.56
C ASN A 101 -3.91 13.69 6.16
N ALA A 102 -4.31 14.88 5.70
CA ALA A 102 -4.96 15.11 4.42
C ALA A 102 -4.48 16.42 3.78
N VAL A 103 -4.52 16.46 2.45
CA VAL A 103 -4.41 17.68 1.65
C VAL A 103 -5.82 18.07 1.19
N PHE A 104 -6.20 19.33 1.32
CA PHE A 104 -7.46 19.85 0.79
C PHE A 104 -7.23 20.50 -0.58
N VAL A 105 -8.13 20.23 -1.52
CA VAL A 105 -8.20 20.87 -2.84
C VAL A 105 -9.65 21.24 -3.15
N ASN A 106 -9.89 22.21 -4.03
CA ASN A 106 -11.24 22.70 -4.28
C ASN A 106 -12.01 21.78 -5.25
N LYS A 107 -11.29 21.10 -6.15
CA LYS A 107 -11.89 20.34 -7.24
C LYS A 107 -11.28 18.95 -7.39
N LEU A 108 -12.03 18.04 -8.01
CA LEU A 108 -11.60 16.65 -8.20
C LEU A 108 -10.39 16.53 -9.14
N ASP A 109 -10.29 17.39 -10.16
CA ASP A 109 -9.16 17.44 -11.11
C ASP A 109 -7.83 17.79 -10.42
N GLU A 110 -7.87 18.58 -9.35
CA GLU A 110 -6.69 18.93 -8.54
C GLU A 110 -6.15 17.74 -7.72
N VAL A 111 -6.94 16.68 -7.51
CA VAL A 111 -6.50 15.47 -6.78
C VAL A 111 -5.34 14.77 -7.50
N ALA A 112 -5.28 14.83 -8.83
CA ALA A 112 -4.20 14.22 -9.60
C ALA A 112 -2.83 14.82 -9.24
N ALA A 113 -2.77 16.14 -9.02
CA ALA A 113 -1.55 16.84 -8.63
C ALA A 113 -1.11 16.43 -7.21
N VAL A 114 -2.06 16.24 -6.30
CA VAL A 114 -1.75 15.76 -4.94
C VAL A 114 -1.19 14.34 -4.95
N LEU A 115 -1.75 13.44 -5.77
CA LEU A 115 -1.23 12.08 -5.92
C LEU A 115 0.19 12.07 -6.53
N GLU A 116 0.50 12.98 -7.47
CA GLU A 116 1.87 13.14 -7.99
C GLU A 116 2.82 13.65 -6.91
N ALA A 117 2.40 14.62 -6.10
CA ALA A 117 3.21 15.11 -4.98
C ALA A 117 3.52 13.99 -3.97
N PHE A 118 2.53 13.15 -3.63
CA PHE A 118 2.78 11.97 -2.79
C PHE A 118 3.74 10.99 -3.42
N ARG A 119 3.66 10.77 -4.74
CA ARG A 119 4.60 9.91 -5.46
C ARG A 119 6.02 10.46 -5.38
N ALA A 120 6.22 11.74 -5.72
CA ALA A 120 7.53 12.39 -5.67
C ALA A 120 8.14 12.35 -4.26
N ALA A 121 7.35 12.67 -3.23
CA ALA A 121 7.77 12.58 -1.83
C ALA A 121 8.11 11.13 -1.42
N THR A 122 7.40 10.13 -1.97
CA THR A 122 7.70 8.72 -1.74
C THR A 122 9.01 8.32 -2.42
N ASP A 123 9.22 8.68 -3.68
CA ASP A 123 10.46 8.42 -4.43
C ASP A 123 11.67 9.05 -3.74
N GLY A 124 11.52 10.28 -3.23
CA GLY A 124 12.52 11.00 -2.44
C GLY A 124 12.73 10.48 -1.01
N GLY A 125 11.91 9.54 -0.54
CA GLY A 125 12.02 8.95 0.80
C GLY A 125 11.47 9.81 1.95
N GLU A 126 10.82 10.93 1.65
CA GLU A 126 10.25 11.86 2.65
C GLU A 126 9.17 11.17 3.52
N LEU A 127 8.44 10.21 2.93
CA LEU A 127 7.37 9.47 3.63
C LEU A 127 7.86 8.23 4.39
N ASP A 128 9.15 7.87 4.31
CA ASP A 128 9.67 6.64 4.92
C ASP A 128 9.44 6.61 6.44
N ARG A 129 9.68 7.75 7.11
CA ARG A 129 9.43 7.90 8.55
C ARG A 129 7.94 7.78 8.88
N ALA A 130 7.06 8.40 8.09
CA ALA A 130 5.62 8.32 8.31
C ALA A 130 5.09 6.88 8.16
N VAL A 131 5.59 6.14 7.17
CA VAL A 131 5.28 4.72 6.99
C VAL A 131 5.76 3.89 8.17
N LEU A 132 7.00 4.11 8.63
CA LEU A 132 7.54 3.41 9.81
C LEU A 132 6.69 3.62 11.06
N LEU A 133 6.27 4.86 11.33
CA LEU A 133 5.41 5.18 12.47
C LEU A 133 4.03 4.53 12.34
N ALA A 134 3.42 4.59 11.17
CA ALA A 134 2.12 3.95 10.90
C ALA A 134 2.15 2.42 11.07
N MET A 135 3.30 1.78 10.80
CA MET A 135 3.49 0.35 11.02
C MET A 135 3.65 -0.02 12.50
N LYS A 136 4.33 0.81 13.31
CA LYS A 136 4.55 0.56 14.75
C LYS A 136 3.27 0.64 15.59
N ALA A 137 2.26 1.37 15.14
CA ALA A 137 0.94 1.42 15.78
C ALA A 137 0.18 0.06 15.76
N LYS A 138 0.79 -1.02 15.24
CA LYS A 138 0.24 -2.38 15.25
C LYS A 138 0.41 -3.11 16.61
N THR A 139 1.14 -2.55 17.56
CA THR A 139 1.57 -3.27 18.79
C THR A 139 0.70 -3.06 20.02
N GLY A 140 -0.50 -2.46 19.91
CA GLY A 140 -1.31 -2.06 21.08
C GLY A 140 -2.78 -2.46 21.03
N ALA A 141 -3.15 -3.52 20.31
CA ALA A 141 -4.50 -4.06 20.36
C ALA A 141 -4.44 -5.58 20.23
N GLY A 142 -4.25 -6.22 21.38
CA GLY A 142 -4.43 -7.65 21.64
C GLY A 142 -5.15 -7.77 22.97
#